data_AF-A0A832CSI1-F1
#
_entry.id   AF-A0A832CSI1-F1
#
_cell.length_a   1.000
_cell.length_b   1.000
_cell.length_c   1.000
_cell.angle_alpha   90.00
_cell.angle_beta   90.00
_cell.angle_gamma   90.00
#
_symmetry.space_group_name_H-M   'P 1'
#
loop_
_entity.id
_entity.type
_entity.pdbx_description
1 polymer ?
#
loop_
_entity_poly.entity_id
_entity_poly.type
_entity_poly.pdbx_seq_one_letter_code
_entity_poly.pdbx_strand_id
1 'polypeptide(L)'
;MGKVHTKYKTIVEMLGLKQLDVYRVREGSRDVDIVRLYDPATRKIIVINLGSVRESISLEDYLAKVLEASSKHGVRISDKKLQTVRESIAKKS
;
A
#
# COMPACT_ATOMS: atom_id res chain seq x y z
N MET A 1 1.21 20.94 2.33
CA MET A 1 1.32 19.51 2.71
C MET A 1 0.25 18.73 1.94
N GLY A 2 0.60 17.79 1.05
CA GLY A 2 -0.48 17.11 0.30
C GLY A 2 -0.08 16.22 -0.88
N LYS A 3 1.18 16.17 -1.32
CA LYS A 3 1.59 15.35 -2.49
C LYS A 3 1.99 13.91 -2.15
N VAL A 4 2.52 13.68 -0.95
CA VAL A 4 3.04 12.36 -0.52
C VAL A 4 1.88 11.39 -0.24
N HIS A 5 0.90 11.80 0.57
CA HIS A 5 -0.28 10.98 0.90
C HIS A 5 -1.04 10.49 -0.34
N THR A 6 -1.15 11.35 -1.36
CA THR A 6 -1.92 11.03 -2.56
C THR A 6 -1.28 9.91 -3.37
N LYS A 7 0.05 9.84 -3.46
CA LYS A 7 0.74 8.83 -4.29
C LYS A 7 0.48 7.40 -3.80
N TYR A 8 0.71 7.13 -2.51
CA TYR A 8 0.51 5.80 -1.93
C TYR A 8 -0.97 5.39 -1.94
N LYS A 9 -1.86 6.33 -1.59
CA LYS A 9 -3.30 6.10 -1.64
C LYS A 9 -3.78 5.76 -3.06
N THR A 10 -3.31 6.48 -4.07
CA THR A 10 -3.66 6.20 -5.47
C THR A 10 -3.24 4.80 -5.91
N ILE A 11 -2.06 4.33 -5.51
CA ILE A 11 -1.60 2.96 -5.83
C ILE A 11 -2.60 1.94 -5.28
N VAL A 12 -2.97 2.06 -4.00
CA VAL A 12 -3.94 1.17 -3.34
C VAL A 12 -5.29 1.19 -4.06
N GLU A 13 -5.80 2.37 -4.40
CA GLU A 13 -7.09 2.54 -5.07
C GLU A 13 -7.10 1.94 -6.49
N MET A 14 -5.99 2.06 -7.23
CA MET A 14 -5.84 1.42 -8.54
C MET A 14 -5.84 -0.11 -8.47
N LEU A 15 -5.39 -0.69 -7.36
CA LEU A 15 -5.51 -2.13 -7.09
C LEU A 15 -6.96 -2.53 -6.72
N GLY A 16 -7.85 -1.55 -6.50
CA GLY A 16 -9.23 -1.75 -6.08
C GLY A 16 -9.40 -1.93 -4.57
N LEU A 17 -8.37 -1.60 -3.79
CA LEU A 17 -8.43 -1.57 -2.34
C LEU A 17 -8.79 -0.16 -1.87
N LYS A 18 -9.27 -0.02 -0.63
CA LYS A 18 -9.50 1.28 0.02
C LYS A 18 -8.54 1.44 1.18
N GLN A 19 -7.79 2.53 1.21
CA GLN A 19 -7.00 2.88 2.39
C GLN A 19 -7.95 3.41 3.47
N LEU A 20 -8.02 2.72 4.61
CA LEU A 20 -8.82 3.14 5.76
C LEU A 20 -8.07 4.21 6.55
N ASP A 21 -6.87 3.86 7.00
CA ASP A 21 -6.04 4.72 7.84
C ASP A 21 -4.56 4.37 7.67
N VAL A 22 -3.72 5.35 8.01
CA VAL A 22 -2.27 5.19 8.10
C VAL A 22 -1.83 5.91 9.36
N TYR A 23 -1.13 5.22 10.23
CA TYR A 23 -0.62 5.78 11.47
C TYR A 23 0.82 5.35 11.70
N ARG A 24 1.55 6.21 12.41
CA ARG A 24 2.96 5.98 12.75
C ARG A 24 3.03 5.43 14.16
N VAL A 25 3.79 4.37 14.34
CA VAL A 25 4.10 3.80 15.66
C VAL A 25 5.62 3.73 15.82
N ARG A 26 6.07 3.76 17.07
CA ARG A 26 7.46 3.54 17.42
C ARG A 26 7.66 2.07 17.77
N GLU A 27 8.50 1.38 17.01
CA GLU A 27 8.94 0.01 17.27
C GLU A 27 10.40 0.04 17.74
N GLY A 28 10.62 -0.12 19.04
CA GLY A 28 11.95 0.03 19.63
C GLY A 28 12.49 1.44 19.41
N SER A 29 13.60 1.57 18.70
CA SER A 29 14.26 2.83 18.39
C SER A 29 13.87 3.46 17.04
N ARG A 30 12.99 2.81 16.26
CA ARG A 30 12.61 3.28 14.91
C ARG A 30 11.13 3.61 14.81
N ASP A 31 10.82 4.54 13.92
CA ASP A 31 9.44 4.85 13.55
C ASP A 31 9.02 4.02 12.32
N VAL A 32 7.84 3.42 12.40
CA VAL A 32 7.27 2.63 11.31
C VAL A 32 5.84 3.08 11.03
N ASP A 33 5.44 3.04 9.77
CA ASP A 33 4.06 3.32 9.38
C ASP A 33 3.27 2.01 9.26
N ILE A 34 2.12 1.97 9.92
CA ILE A 34 1.10 0.92 9.76
C ILE A 34 0.02 1.43 8.82
N VAL A 35 -0.30 0.62 7.81
CA VAL A 35 -1.31 0.92 6.79
C VAL A 35 -2.45 -0.08 6.91
N ARG A 36 -3.68 0.40 7.03
CA ARG A 36 -4.88 -0.42 7.01
C ARG A 36 -5.62 -0.26 5.70
N LEU A 37 -5.79 -1.38 4.99
CA LEU A 37 -6.50 -1.44 3.73
C LEU A 37 -7.78 -2.27 3.89
N TYR A 38 -8.80 -1.92 3.14
CA TYR A 38 -10.04 -2.68 3.02
C TYR A 38 -10.19 -3.17 1.59
N ASP A 39 -10.45 -4.45 1.42
CA ASP A 39 -10.86 -5.01 0.14
C ASP A 39 -12.40 -5.07 0.07
N PRO A 40 -13.06 -4.27 -0.78
CA PRO A 40 -14.51 -4.31 -0.92
C PRO A 40 -15.04 -5.64 -1.47
N ALA A 41 -14.23 -6.40 -2.21
CA ALA A 41 -14.67 -7.65 -2.83
C ALA A 41 -14.81 -8.77 -1.78
N THR A 42 -13.79 -8.93 -0.93
CA THR A 42 -13.80 -9.97 0.13
C THR A 42 -14.25 -9.46 1.50
N ARG A 43 -14.45 -8.14 1.65
CA ARG A 43 -14.74 -7.44 2.92
C ARG A 43 -13.65 -7.63 3.98
N LYS A 44 -12.43 -7.98 3.57
CA LYS A 44 -11.30 -8.19 4.48
C LYS A 44 -10.58 -6.88 4.78
N ILE A 45 -10.05 -6.78 6.00
CA ILE A 45 -9.10 -5.74 6.39
C ILE A 45 -7.70 -6.33 6.32
N ILE A 46 -6.81 -5.65 5.61
CA ILE A 46 -5.39 -6.00 5.48
C ILE A 46 -4.60 -4.97 6.28
N VAL A 47 -3.84 -5.44 7.26
CA VAL A 47 -2.95 -4.59 8.07
C VAL A 47 -1.51 -4.82 7.61
N ILE A 48 -0.82 -3.74 7.27
CA ILE A 48 0.54 -3.77 6.72
C ILE A 48 1.44 -2.95 7.61
N ASN A 49 2.46 -3.59 8.19
CA ASN A 49 3.58 -2.89 8.78
C ASN A 49 4.63 -2.63 7.70
N LEU A 50 4.92 -1.37 7.40
CA LEU A 50 5.90 -1.03 6.37
C LEU A 50 7.34 -1.34 6.82
N GLY A 51 7.59 -1.46 8.14
CA GLY A 51 8.92 -1.67 8.72
C GLY A 51 9.79 -0.42 8.76
N SER A 52 9.30 0.67 8.19
CA SER A 52 9.88 2.01 8.20
C SER A 52 8.78 3.05 7.91
N VAL A 53 9.14 4.33 7.92
CA VAL A 53 8.25 5.40 7.49
C VAL A 53 8.01 5.31 5.98
N ARG A 54 6.77 5.50 5.51
CA ARG A 54 6.45 5.34 4.08
C ARG A 54 7.27 6.26 3.18
N GLU A 55 7.66 7.44 3.69
CA GLU A 55 8.49 8.41 2.97
C GLU A 55 9.92 7.90 2.71
N SER A 56 10.36 6.86 3.42
CA SER A 56 11.69 6.26 3.28
C SER A 56 11.74 5.08 2.29
N ILE A 57 10.60 4.65 1.74
CA ILE A 57 10.52 3.53 0.80
C ILE A 57 10.03 3.99 -0.57
N SER A 58 10.49 3.29 -1.60
CA SER A 58 10.03 3.53 -2.97
C SER A 58 8.56 3.13 -3.15
N LEU A 59 7.93 3.62 -4.23
CA LEU A 59 6.58 3.19 -4.59
C LEU A 59 6.53 1.71 -4.99
N GLU A 60 7.64 1.17 -5.51
CA GLU A 60 7.76 -0.25 -5.87
C GLU A 60 7.82 -1.14 -4.63
N ASP A 61 8.62 -0.76 -3.63
CA ASP A 61 8.69 -1.47 -2.35
C ASP A 61 7.35 -1.42 -1.60
N TYR A 62 6.68 -0.27 -1.65
CA TYR A 62 5.33 -0.13 -1.10
C TYR A 62 4.35 -1.06 -1.80
N LEU A 63 4.33 -1.09 -3.14
CA LEU A 63 3.49 -2.00 -3.91
C LEU A 63 3.79 -3.46 -3.57
N ALA A 64 5.06 -3.85 -3.47
CA ALA A 64 5.46 -5.20 -3.11
C ALA A 64 4.90 -5.62 -1.73
N LYS A 65 4.99 -4.74 -0.73
CA LYS A 65 4.40 -4.98 0.61
C LYS A 65 2.88 -5.11 0.57
N VAL A 66 2.19 -4.29 -0.23
CA VAL A 66 0.73 -4.39 -0.42
C VAL A 66 0.35 -5.73 -1.05
N LEU A 67 1.07 -6.18 -2.07
CA LEU A 67 0.81 -7.45 -2.75
C LEU A 67 1.07 -8.65 -1.83
N GLU A 68 2.19 -8.63 -1.09
CA GLU A 68 2.52 -9.67 -0.12
C GLU A 68 1.42 -9.78 0.95
N ALA A 69 1.02 -8.66 1.54
CA ALA A 69 -0.01 -8.64 2.58
C ALA A 69 -1.37 -9.06 2.03
N SER A 70 -1.74 -8.63 0.81
CA SER A 70 -2.98 -9.03 0.15
C SER A 70 -3.02 -10.54 -0.08
N SER A 71 -1.93 -11.12 -0.59
CA SER A 71 -1.79 -12.56 -0.80
C SER A 71 -1.92 -13.35 0.51
N LYS A 72 -1.24 -12.91 1.59
CA LYS A 72 -1.35 -13.50 2.93
C LYS A 72 -2.79 -13.51 3.47
N HIS A 73 -3.59 -12.51 3.10
CA HIS A 73 -5.00 -12.41 3.49
C HIS A 73 -5.96 -13.08 2.49
N GLY A 74 -5.45 -13.75 1.45
CA GLY A 74 -6.25 -14.39 0.41
C GLY A 74 -7.03 -13.39 -0.46
N VAL A 75 -6.50 -12.18 -0.64
CA VAL A 75 -7.04 -11.16 -1.54
C VAL A 75 -6.26 -11.23 -2.85
N ARG A 76 -6.94 -11.61 -3.93
CA ARG A 76 -6.34 -11.72 -5.27
C ARG A 76 -6.49 -10.41 -6.03
N ILE A 77 -5.36 -9.84 -6.43
CA ILE A 77 -5.33 -8.67 -7.32
C ILE A 77 -5.23 -9.16 -8.76
N SER A 78 -6.00 -8.56 -9.68
CA SER A 78 -5.96 -8.95 -11.09
C SER A 78 -4.70 -8.43 -11.79
N ASP A 79 -4.17 -9.22 -12.73
CA ASP A 79 -2.96 -8.88 -13.49
C ASP A 79 -3.12 -7.58 -14.27
N LYS A 80 -4.32 -7.32 -14.80
CA LYS A 80 -4.65 -6.06 -15.48
C LYS A 80 -4.45 -4.84 -14.56
N LYS A 81 -4.96 -4.90 -13.33
CA LYS A 81 -4.80 -3.80 -12.36
C LYS A 81 -3.33 -3.63 -11.97
N LEU A 82 -2.63 -4.73 -11.76
CA LEU A 82 -1.21 -4.73 -11.43
C LEU A 82 -0.37 -4.09 -12.54
N GLN A 83 -0.63 -4.44 -13.80
CA GLN A 83 0.04 -3.83 -14.95
C GLN A 83 -0.19 -2.32 -15.00
N THR A 84 -1.44 -1.85 -14.86
CA THR A 84 -1.76 -0.41 -14.87
C THR A 84 -1.04 0.35 -13.75
N VAL A 85 -0.93 -0.26 -12.56
CA VAL A 85 -0.17 0.35 -11.44
C VAL A 85 1.31 0.46 -11.76
N ARG A 86 1.93 -0.60 -12.30
CA ARG A 86 3.35 -0.58 -12.68
C ARG A 86 3.65 0.50 -13.73
N GLU A 87 2.81 0.62 -14.74
CA GLU A 87 2.91 1.68 -15.75
C GLU A 87 2.77 3.09 -15.14
N SER A 88 1.88 3.24 -14.14
CA SER A 88 1.70 4.51 -13.43
C SER A 88 2.92 4.91 -12.59
N ILE A 89 3.56 3.92 -11.94
CA ILE A 89 4.79 4.13 -11.18
C ILE A 89 5.92 4.50 -12.16
N ALA A 90 6.10 3.76 -13.25
CA ALA A 90 7.14 4.01 -14.25
C ALA A 90 7.04 5.41 -14.90
N LYS A 91 5.83 5.93 -15.11
CA LYS A 91 5.61 7.30 -15.65
C LYS A 91 5.91 8.42 -14.65
N LYS A 92 6.07 8.10 -13.36
CA LYS A 92 6.29 9.07 -12.27
C LYS A 92 7.69 9.02 -11.68
N SER A 93 8.50 8.05 -12.10
CA SER A 93 9.94 7.96 -11.85
C SER A 93 10.71 8.74 -12.91
#